data_AF-A0A4R8I1X7-F1
#
_entry.id   AF-A0A4R8I1X7-F1
#
_cell.length_a   1.000
_cell.length_b   1.000
_cell.length_c   1.000
_cell.angle_alpha   90.00
_cell.angle_beta   90.00
_cell.angle_gamma   90.00
#
_symmetry.space_group_name_H-M   'P 1'
#
loop_
_entity.id
_entity.type
_entity.pdbx_description
1 polymer ?
#
loop_
_entity_poly.entity_id
_entity_poly.type
_entity_poly.pdbx_seq_one_letter_code
_entity_poly.pdbx_strand_id
1 'polypeptide(L)'
;MTSVSLAPSARPARRIAVGFWGLLICALSAATPASPAFAANGADKPPALEPAPVAPAAPAAPPALAGKSAQPAPVRKRLTKFEARRIRHACQGRANERNLVGPEREAFLGRCYFGRVSTRVERQQCRQEATARGIERASQRAFIQECVRERVRAKRERKD
;
A
#
# COMPACT_ATOMS: atom_id res chain seq x y z
N MET A 1 -55.02 23.99 -8.86
CA MET A 1 -54.89 25.24 -8.08
C MET A 1 -54.89 24.88 -6.61
N THR A 2 -53.72 24.67 -6.03
CA THR A 2 -53.49 24.63 -4.57
C THR A 2 -52.03 24.96 -4.33
N SER A 3 -51.80 26.24 -4.04
CA SER A 3 -50.54 26.81 -3.61
C SER A 3 -50.33 26.48 -2.13
N VAL A 4 -49.15 25.98 -1.74
CA VAL A 4 -48.71 26.00 -0.35
C VAL A 4 -47.25 26.47 -0.28
N SER A 5 -47.06 27.42 0.63
CA SER A 5 -46.01 28.42 0.75
C SER A 5 -44.57 27.91 0.95
N LEU A 6 -43.64 28.65 0.34
CA LEU A 6 -42.27 28.81 0.82
C LEU A 6 -42.26 29.54 2.17
N ALA A 7 -41.49 29.04 3.14
CA ALA A 7 -40.87 29.88 4.16
C ALA A 7 -39.43 29.38 4.44
N PRO A 8 -38.44 30.28 4.55
CA PRO A 8 -37.02 29.96 4.67
C PRO A 8 -36.61 29.77 6.13
N SER A 9 -35.90 28.68 6.44
CA SER A 9 -35.30 28.49 7.77
C SER A 9 -33.85 28.99 7.79
N ALA A 10 -33.58 29.79 8.80
CA ALA A 10 -32.44 30.68 8.96
C ALA A 10 -31.10 29.97 9.16
N ARG A 11 -30.04 30.62 8.65
CA ARG A 11 -28.63 30.32 8.91
C ARG A 11 -28.23 30.87 10.29
N PRO A 12 -27.41 30.16 11.08
CA PRO A 12 -26.50 30.82 11.99
C PRO A 12 -25.11 30.97 11.34
N ALA A 13 -24.72 32.23 11.18
CA ALA A 13 -23.38 32.67 10.85
C ALA A 13 -22.37 32.16 11.91
N ARG A 14 -21.28 31.54 11.46
CA ARG A 14 -20.05 31.45 12.28
C ARG A 14 -18.97 32.30 11.65
N ARG A 15 -18.52 33.23 12.48
CA ARG A 15 -17.64 34.35 12.20
C ARG A 15 -16.26 33.89 11.74
N ILE A 16 -15.75 34.73 10.86
CA ILE A 16 -14.40 34.88 10.36
C ILE A 16 -13.41 35.00 11.54
N ALA A 17 -12.32 34.25 11.48
CA ALA A 17 -11.07 34.59 12.14
C ALA A 17 -9.95 34.43 11.10
N VAL A 18 -9.82 35.46 10.27
CA VAL A 18 -8.62 35.72 9.46
C VAL A 18 -7.57 36.19 10.46
N GLY A 19 -6.57 35.35 10.70
CA GLY A 19 -5.48 35.62 11.61
C GLY A 19 -4.14 35.41 10.91
N PHE A 20 -3.40 36.50 10.79
CA PHE A 20 -1.94 36.56 10.75
C PHE A 20 -1.23 36.18 9.44
N TRP A 21 -1.40 37.06 8.47
CA TRP A 21 -0.30 37.44 7.57
C TRP A 21 0.76 38.18 8.40
N GLY A 22 1.95 37.58 8.51
CA GLY A 22 3.15 38.13 9.13
C GLY A 22 4.34 37.27 8.68
N LEU A 23 4.86 37.46 7.47
CA LEU A 23 5.98 38.36 7.17
C LEU A 23 7.24 38.06 8.02
N LEU A 24 8.05 37.11 7.53
CA LEU A 24 9.47 36.92 7.86
C LEU A 24 10.09 36.20 6.63
N ILE A 25 10.36 36.88 5.51
CA ILE A 25 11.58 37.64 5.19
C ILE A 25 12.88 36.93 5.60
N CYS A 26 13.67 36.60 4.57
CA CYS A 26 15.13 36.40 4.51
C CYS A 26 15.71 35.23 5.35
N ALA A 27 16.68 34.45 4.91
CA ALA A 27 17.64 34.55 3.83
C ALA A 27 18.26 33.16 3.59
N LEU A 28 19.23 33.13 2.68
CA LEU A 28 20.42 32.27 2.72
C LEU A 28 20.32 30.87 2.08
N SER A 29 20.70 30.90 0.81
CA SER A 29 21.93 30.23 0.32
C SER A 29 21.80 28.85 -0.30
N ALA A 30 22.12 28.87 -1.60
CA ALA A 30 22.60 27.77 -2.40
C ALA A 30 23.64 26.93 -1.64
N ALA A 31 23.40 25.62 -1.63
CA ALA A 31 24.42 24.61 -1.39
C ALA A 31 24.15 23.45 -2.34
N THR A 32 24.82 23.48 -3.48
CA THR A 32 25.06 22.33 -4.36
C THR A 32 26.27 21.56 -3.82
N PRO A 33 26.14 20.30 -3.37
CA PRO A 33 27.27 19.40 -3.30
C PRO A 33 27.39 18.59 -4.60
N ALA A 34 28.61 18.63 -5.12
CA ALA A 34 29.11 17.91 -6.27
C ALA A 34 28.95 16.39 -6.15
N SER A 35 28.61 15.75 -7.26
CA SER A 35 28.69 14.30 -7.44
C SER A 35 30.15 13.86 -7.57
N PRO A 36 30.65 12.88 -6.80
CA PRO A 36 31.87 12.19 -7.15
C PRO A 36 31.64 11.17 -8.27
N ALA A 37 32.51 11.26 -9.28
CA ALA A 37 32.65 10.30 -10.36
C ALA A 37 33.02 8.90 -9.81
N PHE A 38 32.30 7.87 -10.25
CA PHE A 38 32.79 6.49 -10.16
C PHE A 38 33.40 6.12 -11.52
N ALA A 39 34.73 6.09 -11.51
CA ALA A 39 35.53 5.49 -12.57
C ALA A 39 35.47 3.96 -12.48
N ALA A 40 35.36 3.36 -13.67
CA ALA A 40 36.03 2.16 -14.16
C ALA A 40 36.27 0.97 -13.20
N ASN A 41 35.77 -0.21 -13.62
CA ASN A 41 36.51 -1.47 -13.77
C ASN A 41 35.54 -2.45 -14.50
N GLY A 42 35.79 -2.82 -15.75
CA GLY A 42 36.59 -4.00 -16.11
C GLY A 42 35.74 -5.26 -15.90
N ALA A 43 35.03 -5.78 -16.90
CA ALA A 43 35.50 -6.84 -17.80
C ALA A 43 36.44 -7.84 -17.08
N ASP A 44 35.95 -9.04 -16.74
CA ASP A 44 36.47 -10.26 -17.35
C ASP A 44 35.71 -11.53 -16.94
N LYS A 45 35.97 -12.55 -17.75
CA LYS A 45 35.25 -13.78 -18.11
C LYS A 45 35.40 -14.94 -17.09
N PRO A 46 34.53 -15.97 -17.10
CA PRO A 46 34.58 -17.12 -16.19
C PRO A 46 35.61 -18.18 -16.63
N PRO A 47 35.89 -19.16 -15.75
CA PRO A 47 35.82 -20.55 -16.21
C PRO A 47 35.17 -21.53 -15.21
N ALA A 48 34.63 -22.59 -15.81
CA ALA A 48 34.02 -23.77 -15.23
C ALA A 48 35.03 -24.73 -14.57
N LEU A 49 34.52 -25.68 -13.75
CA LEU A 49 34.95 -27.09 -13.64
C LEU A 49 33.99 -27.87 -12.72
N GLU A 50 33.31 -28.86 -13.30
CA GLU A 50 32.70 -30.08 -12.67
C GLU A 50 33.81 -31.06 -12.21
N PRO A 51 33.59 -32.28 -11.62
CA PRO A 51 32.37 -33.00 -11.16
C PRO A 51 32.50 -33.65 -9.73
N ALA A 52 31.45 -34.38 -9.29
CA ALA A 52 31.29 -35.12 -8.00
C ALA A 52 32.14 -36.42 -7.87
N PRO A 53 32.22 -37.11 -6.68
CA PRO A 53 31.24 -38.17 -6.33
C PRO A 53 31.00 -38.54 -4.82
N VAL A 54 29.75 -38.94 -4.51
CA VAL A 54 29.24 -40.13 -3.73
C VAL A 54 29.61 -40.40 -2.24
N ALA A 55 28.60 -40.23 -1.35
CA ALA A 55 27.95 -41.10 -0.30
C ALA A 55 28.72 -42.27 0.44
N PRO A 56 28.25 -42.93 1.56
CA PRO A 56 26.85 -43.10 2.07
C PRO A 56 26.58 -43.29 3.62
N ALA A 57 25.27 -43.40 3.96
CA ALA A 57 24.54 -44.11 5.08
C ALA A 57 24.69 -43.65 6.57
N ALA A 58 23.67 -43.14 7.31
CA ALA A 58 22.36 -43.67 7.83
C ALA A 58 22.49 -44.58 9.10
N PRO A 59 21.50 -44.80 10.03
CA PRO A 59 20.17 -44.18 10.32
C PRO A 59 19.78 -44.02 11.86
N ALA A 60 18.51 -43.58 12.11
CA ALA A 60 17.62 -43.76 13.31
C ALA A 60 17.85 -42.87 14.57
N ALA A 61 16.87 -42.29 15.30
CA ALA A 61 15.39 -42.35 15.39
C ALA A 61 14.80 -41.15 16.22
N PRO A 62 13.46 -40.88 16.18
CA PRO A 62 12.70 -39.81 16.88
C PRO A 62 12.20 -40.28 18.29
N PRO A 63 11.54 -39.50 19.22
CA PRO A 63 10.43 -38.53 19.06
C PRO A 63 10.66 -37.20 19.86
N ALA A 64 9.85 -36.14 19.82
CA ALA A 64 8.55 -36.05 20.48
C ALA A 64 7.97 -34.61 20.44
N LEU A 65 6.67 -34.55 20.18
CA LEU A 65 5.68 -33.68 20.82
C LEU A 65 5.67 -32.17 20.54
N ALA A 66 4.73 -31.82 19.65
CA ALA A 66 3.56 -31.02 20.02
C ALA A 66 3.79 -29.61 20.60
N GLY A 67 4.41 -28.74 19.80
CA GLY A 67 4.11 -27.31 19.86
C GLY A 67 2.82 -27.03 19.10
N LYS A 68 1.67 -27.15 19.79
CA LYS A 68 0.37 -26.68 19.30
C LYS A 68 0.53 -25.31 18.65
N SER A 69 0.19 -25.24 17.37
CA SER A 69 -0.07 -24.01 16.63
C SER A 69 -1.03 -23.13 17.42
N ALA A 70 -0.48 -22.25 18.24
CA ALA A 70 -1.13 -21.01 18.58
C ALA A 70 -1.13 -20.20 17.28
N GLN A 71 -2.09 -20.48 16.39
CA GLN A 71 -2.47 -19.48 15.42
C GLN A 71 -2.78 -18.23 16.23
N PRO A 72 -2.05 -17.11 16.04
CA PRO A 72 -2.49 -15.88 16.63
C PRO A 72 -3.90 -15.65 16.08
N ALA A 73 -4.88 -15.69 16.98
CA ALA A 73 -6.24 -15.22 16.75
C ALA A 73 -6.14 -13.97 15.85
N PRO A 74 -7.01 -13.78 14.84
CA PRO A 74 -6.83 -12.76 13.83
C PRO A 74 -6.85 -11.38 14.48
N VAL A 75 -5.68 -10.96 14.97
CA VAL A 75 -5.40 -9.64 15.48
C VAL A 75 -5.77 -8.81 14.29
N ARG A 76 -6.85 -8.04 14.39
CA ARG A 76 -7.23 -7.08 13.37
C ARG A 76 -5.98 -6.24 13.17
N LYS A 77 -5.19 -6.57 12.14
CA LYS A 77 -3.83 -6.06 11.96
C LYS A 77 -3.98 -4.57 11.77
N ARG A 78 -3.92 -3.82 12.87
CA ARG A 78 -4.10 -2.37 12.85
C ARG A 78 -3.07 -1.85 11.87
N LEU A 79 -3.51 -0.94 10.99
CA LEU A 79 -2.64 -0.39 9.97
C LEU A 79 -1.42 0.22 10.65
N THR A 80 -0.23 -0.28 10.32
CA THR A 80 0.97 0.24 10.97
C THR A 80 1.24 1.66 10.48
N LYS A 81 1.96 2.46 11.27
CA LYS A 81 2.36 3.82 10.88
C LYS A 81 3.08 3.83 9.52
N PHE A 82 3.95 2.85 9.30
CA PHE A 82 4.69 2.67 8.06
C PHE A 82 3.78 2.35 6.87
N GLU A 83 2.82 1.44 7.04
CA GLU A 83 1.87 1.12 5.98
C GLU A 83 0.95 2.30 5.65
N ALA A 84 0.45 3.01 6.68
CA ALA A 84 -0.35 4.21 6.48
C ALA A 84 0.42 5.27 5.67
N ARG A 85 1.71 5.48 5.99
CA ARG A 85 2.60 6.38 5.24
C ARG A 85 2.80 5.89 3.80
N ARG A 86 3.05 4.61 3.59
CA ARG A 86 3.21 4.01 2.25
C ARG A 86 1.96 4.18 1.38
N ILE A 87 0.78 3.96 1.95
CA ILE A 87 -0.50 4.13 1.25
C ILE A 87 -0.68 5.60 0.86
N ARG A 88 -0.43 6.55 1.77
CA ARG A 88 -0.52 7.99 1.50
C ARG A 88 0.40 8.41 0.36
N HIS A 89 1.69 8.05 0.40
CA HIS A 89 2.63 8.37 -0.68
C HIS A 89 2.19 7.79 -2.03
N ALA A 90 1.73 6.54 -2.04
CA ALA A 90 1.27 5.92 -3.27
C ALA A 90 -0.04 6.52 -3.81
N CYS A 91 -0.86 7.16 -2.96
CA CYS A 91 -2.02 7.92 -3.39
C CYS A 91 -1.62 9.32 -3.89
N GLN A 92 -0.65 9.97 -3.24
CA GLN A 92 -0.08 11.24 -3.71
C GLN A 92 0.54 11.09 -5.10
N GLY A 93 1.32 10.03 -5.34
CA GLY A 93 1.88 9.75 -6.67
C GLY A 93 0.81 9.68 -7.76
N ARG A 94 -0.28 8.95 -7.52
CA ARG A 94 -1.40 8.86 -8.48
C ARG A 94 -2.18 10.17 -8.65
N ALA A 95 -2.26 10.98 -7.60
CA ALA A 95 -2.90 12.29 -7.70
C ALA A 95 -2.06 13.21 -8.59
N ASN A 96 -0.73 13.15 -8.44
CA ASN A 96 0.23 13.91 -9.24
C ASN A 96 0.27 13.41 -10.69
N GLU A 97 0.24 12.10 -10.94
CA GLU A 97 0.12 11.52 -12.29
C GLU A 97 -1.14 12.02 -13.05
N ARG A 98 -2.17 12.41 -12.29
CA ARG A 98 -3.42 12.95 -12.82
C ARG A 98 -3.49 14.48 -12.79
N ASN A 99 -2.41 15.14 -12.37
CA ASN A 99 -2.32 16.60 -12.20
C ASN A 99 -3.48 17.19 -11.37
N LEU A 100 -3.98 16.44 -10.38
CA LEU A 100 -5.09 16.90 -9.54
C LEU A 100 -4.61 17.97 -8.57
N VAL A 101 -5.34 19.09 -8.50
CA VAL A 101 -5.04 20.23 -7.62
C VAL A 101 -6.25 20.61 -6.76
N GLY A 102 -5.98 21.31 -5.65
CA GLY A 102 -7.02 21.83 -4.74
C GLY A 102 -8.01 20.76 -4.24
N PRO A 103 -9.33 21.05 -4.26
CA PRO A 103 -10.35 20.18 -3.64
C PRO A 103 -10.49 18.82 -4.32
N GLU A 104 -10.25 18.73 -5.63
CA GLU A 104 -10.31 17.46 -6.36
C GLU A 104 -9.20 16.50 -5.91
N ARG A 105 -8.02 17.05 -5.63
CA ARG A 105 -6.89 16.30 -5.09
C ARG A 105 -7.25 15.73 -3.72
N GLU A 106 -7.84 16.53 -2.84
CA GLU A 106 -8.23 16.10 -1.50
C GLU A 106 -9.28 14.98 -1.55
N ALA A 107 -10.32 15.17 -2.38
CA ALA A 107 -11.35 14.15 -2.58
C ALA A 107 -10.76 12.84 -3.14
N PHE A 108 -9.83 12.94 -4.09
CA PHE A 108 -9.12 11.78 -4.63
C PHE A 108 -8.26 11.09 -3.58
N LEU A 109 -7.48 11.83 -2.80
CA LEU A 109 -6.63 11.29 -1.75
C LEU A 109 -7.45 10.56 -0.68
N GLY A 110 -8.58 11.15 -0.26
CA GLY A 110 -9.53 10.52 0.64
C GLY A 110 -10.04 9.18 0.09
N ARG A 111 -10.62 9.19 -1.10
CA ARG A 111 -11.12 7.96 -1.76
C ARG A 111 -10.01 6.92 -1.97
N CYS A 112 -8.82 7.33 -2.40
CA CYS A 112 -7.70 6.44 -2.63
C CYS A 112 -7.22 5.78 -1.33
N TYR A 113 -7.10 6.55 -0.25
CA TYR A 113 -6.66 6.05 1.04
C TYR A 113 -7.66 5.04 1.60
N PHE A 114 -8.93 5.43 1.73
CA PHE A 114 -9.96 4.55 2.29
C PHE A 114 -10.17 3.31 1.43
N GLY A 115 -10.18 3.43 0.10
CA GLY A 115 -10.30 2.28 -0.80
C GLY A 115 -9.13 1.30 -0.71
N ARG A 116 -7.89 1.78 -0.49
CA ARG A 116 -6.74 0.90 -0.27
C ARG A 116 -6.71 0.27 1.11
N VAL A 117 -7.13 1.00 2.15
CA VAL A 117 -7.21 0.48 3.51
C VAL A 117 -8.29 -0.59 3.61
N SER A 118 -9.45 -0.37 2.99
CA SER A 118 -10.59 -1.29 3.04
C SER A 118 -10.35 -2.61 2.30
N THR A 119 -9.52 -2.61 1.26
CA THR A 119 -9.17 -3.81 0.46
C THR A 119 -7.84 -4.46 0.88
N ARG A 120 -7.22 -3.98 1.96
CA ARG A 120 -5.89 -4.45 2.40
C ARG A 120 -5.92 -5.92 2.82
N VAL A 121 -6.91 -6.29 3.61
CA VAL A 121 -7.02 -7.64 4.17
C VAL A 121 -7.24 -8.63 3.04
N GLU A 122 -8.14 -8.30 2.11
CA GLU A 122 -8.45 -9.07 0.91
C GLU A 122 -7.19 -9.20 0.03
N ARG A 123 -6.45 -8.12 -0.22
CA ARG A 123 -5.16 -8.19 -0.95
C ARG A 123 -4.14 -9.09 -0.28
N GLN A 124 -4.05 -9.06 1.04
CA GLN A 124 -3.10 -9.91 1.78
C GLN A 124 -3.48 -11.39 1.67
N GLN A 125 -4.78 -11.69 1.80
CA GLN A 125 -5.29 -13.05 1.63
C GLN A 125 -5.09 -13.55 0.19
N CYS A 126 -5.39 -12.73 -0.82
CA CYS A 126 -5.14 -13.06 -2.22
C CYS A 126 -3.65 -13.29 -2.52
N ARG A 127 -2.73 -12.58 -1.86
CA ARG A 127 -1.29 -12.85 -1.97
C ARG A 127 -0.92 -14.22 -1.42
N GLN A 128 -1.46 -14.58 -0.25
CA GLN A 128 -1.24 -15.88 0.38
C GLN A 128 -1.81 -17.02 -0.47
N GLU A 129 -3.00 -16.83 -1.04
CA GLU A 129 -3.60 -17.78 -1.98
C GLU A 129 -2.76 -17.93 -3.25
N ALA A 130 -2.25 -16.83 -3.81
CA ALA A 130 -1.39 -16.88 -4.99
C ALA A 130 -0.10 -17.66 -4.72
N THR A 131 0.51 -17.46 -3.55
CA THR A 131 1.71 -18.22 -3.14
C THR A 131 1.39 -19.68 -2.87
N ALA A 132 0.24 -19.98 -2.26
CA ALA A 132 -0.19 -21.35 -1.99
C ALA A 132 -0.50 -22.12 -3.28
N ARG A 133 -1.03 -21.43 -4.31
CA ARG A 133 -1.28 -21.99 -5.65
C ARG A 133 -0.03 -22.06 -6.53
N GLY A 134 1.12 -21.59 -6.06
CA GLY A 134 2.36 -21.57 -6.85
C GLY A 134 2.28 -20.66 -8.09
N ILE A 135 1.47 -19.60 -8.05
CA ILE A 135 1.32 -18.69 -9.19
C ILE A 135 2.64 -17.94 -9.41
N GLU A 136 3.11 -17.99 -10.66
CA GLU A 136 4.34 -17.34 -11.08
C GLU A 136 4.34 -15.83 -10.78
N ARG A 137 5.49 -15.27 -10.41
CA ARG A 137 5.58 -13.86 -10.00
C ARG A 137 5.08 -12.88 -11.08
N ALA A 138 5.23 -13.21 -12.36
CA ALA A 138 4.75 -12.41 -13.47
C ALA A 138 3.21 -12.31 -13.50
N SER A 139 2.51 -13.43 -13.29
CA SER A 139 1.04 -13.50 -13.29
C SER A 139 0.41 -13.22 -11.92
N GLN A 140 1.21 -13.28 -10.84
CA GLN A 140 0.75 -13.05 -9.47
C GLN A 140 0.03 -11.70 -9.31
N ARG A 141 0.51 -10.65 -9.99
CA ARG A 141 -0.09 -9.32 -9.93
C ARG A 141 -1.48 -9.28 -10.57
N ALA A 142 -1.70 -10.00 -11.66
CA ALA A 142 -3.00 -10.11 -12.32
C ALA A 142 -3.96 -10.92 -11.44
N PHE A 143 -3.51 -12.07 -10.94
CA PHE A 143 -4.28 -12.90 -10.02
C PHE A 143 -4.76 -12.14 -8.77
N ILE A 144 -3.87 -11.39 -8.11
CA ILE A 144 -4.23 -10.60 -6.93
C ILE A 144 -5.29 -9.55 -7.27
N GLN A 145 -5.23 -8.94 -8.46
CA GLN A 145 -6.23 -7.96 -8.87
C GLN A 145 -7.61 -8.59 -9.06
N GLU A 146 -7.66 -9.73 -9.74
CA GLU A 146 -8.91 -10.46 -9.98
C GLU A 146 -9.50 -10.98 -8.67
N CYS A 147 -8.68 -11.64 -7.84
CA CYS A 147 -9.11 -12.15 -6.53
C CYS A 147 -9.69 -11.05 -5.63
N VAL A 148 -9.09 -9.85 -5.63
CA VAL A 148 -9.62 -8.73 -4.85
C VAL A 148 -10.94 -8.21 -5.43
N ARG A 149 -11.07 -8.16 -6.77
CA ARG A 149 -12.29 -7.73 -7.44
C ARG A 149 -13.45 -8.66 -7.08
N GLU A 150 -13.26 -9.97 -7.21
CA GLU A 150 -14.26 -10.98 -6.87
C GLU A 150 -14.66 -10.93 -5.40
N ARG A 151 -13.68 -10.83 -4.48
CA ARG A 151 -13.97 -10.71 -3.04
C ARG A 151 -14.72 -9.43 -2.69
N VAL A 152 -14.39 -8.30 -3.33
CA VAL A 152 -15.12 -7.03 -3.11
C VAL A 152 -16.54 -7.12 -3.65
N ARG A 153 -16.74 -7.75 -4.81
CA ARG A 153 -18.07 -7.99 -5.40
C ARG A 153 -18.92 -8.87 -4.49
N ALA A 154 -18.40 -10.03 -4.09
CA ALA A 154 -19.09 -10.95 -3.18
C ALA A 154 -19.44 -10.30 -1.82
N LYS A 155 -18.62 -9.35 -1.34
CA LYS A 155 -18.89 -8.59 -0.11
C LYS A 155 -20.00 -7.55 -0.28
N ARG A 156 -20.18 -7.01 -1.49
CA ARG A 156 -21.29 -6.09 -1.79
C ARG A 156 -22.61 -6.85 -1.88
N GLU A 157 -22.62 -7.95 -2.63
CA GLU A 157 -23.79 -8.81 -2.80
C GLU A 157 -24.30 -9.43 -1.48
N ARG A 158 -23.44 -9.58 -0.46
CA ARG A 158 -23.84 -10.03 0.90
C ARG A 158 -24.40 -8.92 1.78
N LYS A 159 -24.23 -7.67 1.39
CA LYS A 159 -24.65 -6.50 2.15
C LYS A 159 -25.97 -5.93 1.64
N ASP A 160 -26.28 -6.20 0.38
CA ASP A 160 -27.60 -6.03 -0.23
C ASP A 160 -28.56 -7.15 0.23
#